data_AF-A0A382YVW5-F1
#
_entry.id   AF-A0A382YVW5-F1
#
_cell.length_a   1.000
_cell.length_b   1.000
_cell.length_c   1.000
_cell.angle_alpha   90.00
_cell.angle_beta   90.00
_cell.angle_gamma   90.00
#
_symmetry.space_group_name_H-M   'P 1'
#
loop_
_entity.id
_entity.type
_entity.pdbx_description
1 polymer ?
#
loop_
_entity_poly.entity_id
_entity_poly.type
_entity_poly.pdbx_seq_one_letter_code
_entity_poly.pdbx_strand_id
1 'polypeptide(L)'
;DSSKLETGYADSSDWFFQMVFCATTASIVSGTMAERVKLWPFFLFTAILTGIIYPIQMGWQWGGGWLAAIGFSDFAGSTLVHSCGGAAALAGVILLGPRLGRFKNGHIKPMKPFAASSIPLATLGVFILWMGWFGFNGGSQLALGTLDDSISVSKIFVNTNLAACGGVMANAILTRLLYGRTDVIHMLNGAIAGLVAITAEPLTPSPFLAILIGGVGGLIAVFGTQLLYKFKIDDVVGAIPAHLFAGIWGTLAVPITNSKV
;
A
#
# COMPACT_ATOMS: atom_id res chain seq x y z
N ASP A 1 -23.41 19.34 7.23
CA ASP A 1 -22.63 19.93 6.14
C ASP A 1 -22.32 21.36 6.54
N SER A 2 -21.04 21.68 6.73
CA SER A 2 -20.54 23.01 7.12
C SER A 2 -19.70 23.66 6.00
N SER A 3 -19.82 23.15 4.78
CA SER A 3 -19.06 23.61 3.61
C SER A 3 -19.28 25.12 3.39
N LYS A 4 -18.18 25.84 3.15
CA LYS A 4 -18.21 27.27 2.85
C LYS A 4 -17.48 27.54 1.53
N LEU A 5 -18.02 28.44 0.72
CA LEU A 5 -17.36 28.92 -0.51
C LEU A 5 -15.94 29.43 -0.24
N GLU A 6 -15.73 30.05 0.93
CA GLU A 6 -14.46 30.62 1.37
C GLU A 6 -13.35 29.59 1.59
N THR A 7 -13.70 28.36 1.98
CA THR A 7 -12.72 27.29 2.21
C THR A 7 -12.43 26.44 0.97
N GLY A 8 -13.23 26.61 -0.10
CA GLY A 8 -13.06 25.86 -1.35
C GLY A 8 -13.26 24.35 -1.23
N TYR A 9 -13.82 23.87 -0.11
CA TYR A 9 -13.89 22.46 0.26
C TYR A 9 -15.34 22.01 0.48
N ALA A 10 -15.66 20.80 0.00
CA ALA A 10 -16.94 20.15 0.23
C ALA A 10 -16.77 19.07 1.31
N ASP A 11 -17.31 19.31 2.50
CA ASP A 11 -17.11 18.46 3.68
C ASP A 11 -17.55 17.01 3.44
N SER A 12 -18.66 16.81 2.73
CA SER A 12 -19.18 15.47 2.42
C SER A 12 -18.26 14.72 1.44
N SER A 13 -17.64 15.44 0.49
CA SER A 13 -16.68 14.86 -0.45
C SER A 13 -15.39 14.47 0.26
N ASP A 14 -14.88 15.32 1.14
CA ASP A 14 -13.70 15.03 1.97
C ASP A 14 -13.96 13.83 2.88
N TRP A 15 -15.08 13.82 3.61
CA TRP A 15 -15.45 12.70 4.46
C TRP A 15 -15.51 11.38 3.68
N PHE A 16 -16.15 11.37 2.51
CA PHE A 16 -16.24 10.17 1.68
C PHE A 16 -14.86 9.72 1.20
N PHE A 17 -14.02 10.66 0.75
CA PHE A 17 -12.67 10.39 0.30
C PHE A 17 -11.80 9.81 1.42
N GLN A 18 -11.83 10.40 2.62
CA GLN A 18 -11.09 9.89 3.78
C GLN A 18 -11.64 8.55 4.29
N MET A 19 -12.96 8.34 4.22
CA MET A 19 -13.59 7.08 4.61
C MET A 19 -13.10 5.91 3.76
N VAL A 20 -12.95 6.09 2.44
CA VAL A 20 -12.44 5.01 1.58
C VAL A 20 -10.96 4.72 1.82
N PHE A 21 -10.16 5.68 2.29
CA PHE A 21 -8.77 5.44 2.73
C PHE A 21 -8.72 4.61 4.02
N CYS A 22 -9.61 4.93 4.96
CA CYS A 22 -9.80 4.12 6.17
C CYS A 22 -10.21 2.67 5.81
N ALA A 23 -11.13 2.50 4.86
CA ALA A 23 -11.54 1.19 4.36
C ALA A 23 -10.37 0.44 3.68
N THR A 24 -9.52 1.12 2.91
CA THR A 24 -8.31 0.53 2.32
C THR A 24 -7.38 -0.01 3.41
N THR A 25 -7.12 0.77 4.46
CA THR A 25 -6.29 0.36 5.61
C THR A 25 -6.80 -0.95 6.22
N ALA A 26 -8.11 -1.05 6.45
CA ALA A 26 -8.73 -2.27 6.98
C ALA A 26 -8.63 -3.45 6.01
N SER A 27 -8.83 -3.21 4.72
CA SER A 27 -8.85 -4.25 3.70
C SER A 27 -7.48 -4.93 3.53
N ILE A 28 -6.38 -4.20 3.72
CA ILE A 28 -5.00 -4.75 3.71
C ILE A 28 -4.85 -5.93 4.68
N VAL A 29 -5.50 -5.86 5.84
CA VAL A 29 -5.39 -6.89 6.87
C VAL A 29 -6.04 -8.21 6.44
N SER A 30 -7.20 -8.13 5.79
CA SER A 30 -8.03 -9.30 5.48
C SER A 30 -7.28 -10.37 4.67
N GLY A 31 -6.53 -9.94 3.65
CA GLY A 31 -5.75 -10.83 2.78
C GLY A 31 -4.65 -11.58 3.53
N THR A 32 -3.93 -10.89 4.42
CA THR A 32 -2.82 -11.49 5.18
C THR A 32 -3.28 -12.59 6.14
N MET A 33 -4.49 -12.45 6.70
CA MET A 33 -5.06 -13.33 7.71
C MET A 33 -5.99 -14.42 7.12
N ALA A 34 -6.18 -14.42 5.79
CA ALA A 34 -7.05 -15.35 5.09
C ALA A 34 -6.73 -16.83 5.40
N GLU A 35 -7.71 -17.70 5.13
CA GLU A 35 -7.68 -19.16 5.34
C GLU A 35 -7.71 -19.65 6.81
N ARG A 36 -7.43 -18.81 7.81
CA ARG A 36 -7.39 -19.24 9.22
C ARG A 36 -8.01 -18.27 10.23
N VAL A 37 -8.43 -17.08 9.79
CA VAL A 37 -9.05 -16.09 10.66
C VAL A 37 -10.50 -16.44 10.96
N LYS A 38 -10.96 -16.12 12.19
CA LYS A 38 -12.38 -16.18 12.56
C LYS A 38 -13.05 -14.84 12.25
N LEU A 39 -14.24 -14.87 11.65
CA LEU A 39 -14.93 -13.65 11.17
C LEU A 39 -15.27 -12.64 12.28
N TRP A 40 -15.89 -13.08 13.38
CA TRP A 40 -16.28 -12.15 14.45
C TRP A 40 -15.10 -11.43 15.12
N PRO A 41 -14.02 -12.12 15.52
CA PRO A 41 -12.79 -11.44 15.95
C PRO A 41 -12.22 -10.48 14.91
N PHE A 42 -12.28 -10.83 13.62
CA PHE A 42 -11.83 -9.96 12.55
C PHE A 42 -12.68 -8.70 12.40
N PHE A 43 -14.00 -8.79 12.56
CA PHE A 43 -14.88 -7.62 12.54
C PHE A 43 -14.63 -6.70 13.74
N LEU A 44 -14.45 -7.26 14.94
CA LEU A 44 -14.09 -6.47 16.12
C LEU A 44 -12.73 -5.78 15.93
N PHE A 45 -11.73 -6.51 15.44
CA PHE A 45 -10.42 -5.96 15.10
C PHE A 45 -10.55 -4.82 14.08
N THR A 46 -11.35 -5.01 13.03
CA THR A 46 -11.57 -4.00 11.99
C THR A 46 -12.23 -2.76 12.57
N ALA A 47 -13.26 -2.90 13.41
CA ALA A 47 -13.92 -1.78 14.07
C ALA A 47 -12.98 -0.97 14.99
N ILE A 48 -12.09 -1.65 15.71
CA ILE A 48 -11.07 -0.98 16.54
C ILE A 48 -10.04 -0.27 15.66
N LEU A 49 -9.59 -0.91 14.59
CA LEU A 49 -8.63 -0.33 13.65
C LEU A 49 -9.21 0.93 13.01
N THR A 50 -10.41 0.86 12.44
CA THR A 50 -11.03 1.97 11.69
C THR A 50 -11.65 3.04 12.57
N GLY A 51 -12.13 2.69 13.76
CA GLY A 51 -12.78 3.62 14.68
C GLY A 51 -11.83 4.32 15.65
N ILE A 52 -10.64 3.76 15.91
CA ILE A 52 -9.72 4.27 16.93
C ILE A 52 -8.31 4.42 16.38
N ILE A 53 -7.66 3.34 15.96
CA ILE A 53 -6.21 3.34 15.66
C ILE A 53 -5.90 4.20 14.44
N TYR A 54 -6.57 3.95 13.31
CA TYR A 54 -6.34 4.67 12.06
C TYR A 54 -6.68 6.16 12.17
N PRO A 55 -7.84 6.59 12.70
CA PRO A 55 -8.14 8.02 12.83
C PRO A 55 -7.13 8.78 13.69
N ILE A 56 -6.67 8.19 14.81
CA ILE A 56 -5.65 8.81 15.67
C ILE A 56 -4.33 8.96 14.90
N GLN A 57 -3.88 7.89 14.25
CA GLN A 57 -2.60 7.85 13.56
C GLN A 57 -2.59 8.74 12.30
N MET A 58 -3.66 8.73 11.50
CA MET A 58 -3.85 9.63 10.37
C MET A 58 -3.86 11.09 10.83
N GLY A 59 -4.52 11.37 11.97
CA GLY A 59 -4.60 12.70 12.57
C GLY A 59 -3.24 13.30 12.96
N TRP A 60 -2.20 12.48 13.15
CA TRP A 60 -0.85 13.01 13.41
C TRP A 60 -0.32 13.86 12.26
N GLN A 61 -0.73 13.57 11.01
CA GLN A 61 -0.33 14.30 9.82
C GLN A 61 -1.50 15.04 9.18
N TRP A 62 -2.45 14.32 8.58
CA TRP A 62 -3.55 14.95 7.82
C TRP A 62 -4.56 15.69 8.72
N GLY A 63 -4.54 15.42 10.03
CA GLY A 63 -5.29 16.19 11.02
C GLY A 63 -4.54 17.41 11.59
N GLY A 64 -3.35 17.73 11.09
CA GLY A 64 -2.53 18.84 11.59
C GLY A 64 -1.81 18.57 12.92
N GLY A 65 -1.61 17.29 13.26
CA GLY A 65 -0.95 16.88 14.49
C GLY A 65 0.58 17.05 14.51
N TRP A 66 1.24 16.32 15.40
CA TRP A 66 2.67 16.50 15.67
C TRP A 66 3.58 16.12 14.50
N LEU A 67 3.20 15.16 13.64
CA LEU A 67 3.97 14.82 12.44
C LEU A 67 3.94 15.99 11.45
N ALA A 68 2.78 16.64 11.29
CA ALA A 68 2.67 17.81 10.43
C ALA A 68 3.52 18.97 10.95
N ALA A 69 3.55 19.17 12.27
CA ALA A 69 4.34 20.22 12.91
C ALA A 69 5.86 20.08 12.71
N ILE A 70 6.35 18.84 12.50
CA ILE A 70 7.77 18.59 12.26
C ILE A 70 8.11 18.43 10.77
N GLY A 71 7.17 18.71 9.86
CA GLY A 71 7.40 18.67 8.41
C GLY A 71 7.34 17.27 7.79
N PHE A 72 6.79 16.27 8.49
CA PHE A 72 6.53 14.97 7.87
C PHE A 72 5.63 15.15 6.64
N SER A 73 5.89 14.38 5.58
CA SER A 73 5.10 14.42 4.35
C SER A 73 4.72 13.02 3.91
N ASP A 74 3.43 12.86 3.66
CA ASP A 74 2.84 11.66 3.10
C ASP A 74 1.60 12.09 2.31
N PHE A 75 1.78 12.24 1.00
CA PHE A 75 0.81 12.87 0.11
C PHE A 75 -0.52 12.12 0.06
N ALA A 76 -0.48 10.82 -0.22
CA ALA A 76 -1.67 9.97 -0.31
C ALA A 76 -1.65 8.77 0.65
N GLY A 77 -0.63 8.61 1.51
CA GLY A 77 -0.66 7.61 2.59
C GLY A 77 0.18 6.33 2.38
N SER A 78 1.44 6.42 1.93
CA SER A 78 2.37 5.28 2.02
C SER A 78 2.58 4.83 3.46
N THR A 79 2.65 5.77 4.39
CA THR A 79 2.69 5.50 5.83
C THR A 79 1.28 5.46 6.40
N LEU A 80 0.51 6.53 6.22
CA LEU A 80 -0.76 6.73 6.91
C LEU A 80 -1.81 5.66 6.57
N VAL A 81 -1.84 5.15 5.34
CA VAL A 81 -2.75 4.08 4.93
C VAL A 81 -2.02 2.75 4.86
N HIS A 82 -1.01 2.65 4.00
CA HIS A 82 -0.42 1.35 3.65
C HIS A 82 0.44 0.79 4.78
N SER A 83 1.33 1.58 5.36
CA SER A 83 2.13 1.10 6.50
C SER A 83 1.29 0.89 7.75
N CYS A 84 0.28 1.72 8.01
CA CYS A 84 -0.66 1.50 9.10
C CYS A 84 -1.40 0.16 8.93
N GLY A 85 -1.99 -0.09 7.76
CA GLY A 85 -2.69 -1.36 7.46
C GLY A 85 -1.74 -2.56 7.48
N GLY A 86 -0.53 -2.41 6.94
CA GLY A 86 0.49 -3.45 6.94
C GLY A 86 1.04 -3.77 8.33
N ALA A 87 1.18 -2.77 9.22
CA ALA A 87 1.56 -2.99 10.62
C ALA A 87 0.43 -3.66 11.41
N ALA A 88 -0.82 -3.24 11.19
CA ALA A 88 -1.99 -3.88 11.76
C ALA A 88 -2.11 -5.34 11.30
N ALA A 89 -1.82 -5.61 10.03
CA ALA A 89 -1.76 -6.94 9.46
C ALA A 89 -0.64 -7.79 10.08
N LEU A 90 0.56 -7.22 10.24
CA LEU A 90 1.69 -7.88 10.89
C LEU A 90 1.35 -8.28 12.34
N ALA A 91 0.75 -7.38 13.12
CA ALA A 91 0.28 -7.69 14.46
C ALA A 91 -0.75 -8.82 14.46
N GLY A 92 -1.71 -8.78 13.53
CA GLY A 92 -2.74 -9.80 13.37
C GLY A 92 -2.17 -11.18 13.05
N VAL A 93 -1.21 -11.30 12.12
CA VAL A 93 -0.62 -12.59 11.75
C VAL A 93 0.37 -13.13 12.79
N ILE A 94 1.02 -12.26 13.57
CA ILE A 94 1.86 -12.68 14.71
C ILE A 94 0.98 -13.34 15.77
N LEU A 95 -0.16 -12.73 16.10
CA LEU A 95 -1.09 -13.27 17.09
C LEU A 95 -1.78 -14.55 16.60
N LEU A 96 -2.21 -14.57 15.33
CA LEU A 96 -2.94 -15.69 14.74
C LEU A 96 -2.02 -16.89 14.47
N GLY A 97 -0.74 -16.63 14.21
CA GLY A 97 0.24 -17.63 13.81
C GLY A 97 0.09 -18.08 12.34
N PRO A 98 1.00 -18.97 11.91
CA PRO A 98 1.04 -19.44 10.53
C PRO A 98 -0.06 -20.46 10.22
N ARG A 99 -0.41 -20.60 8.93
CA ARG A 99 -1.30 -21.70 8.50
C ARG A 99 -0.69 -23.05 8.86
N LEU A 100 -1.56 -24.00 9.22
CA LEU A 100 -1.16 -25.35 9.59
C LEU A 100 -0.30 -25.99 8.49
N GLY A 101 0.90 -26.43 8.85
CA GLY A 101 1.83 -27.09 7.93
C GLY A 101 2.68 -26.16 7.05
N ARG A 102 2.49 -24.83 7.13
CA ARG A 102 3.28 -23.84 6.35
C ARG A 102 4.77 -23.93 6.62
N PHE A 103 5.13 -24.02 7.90
CA PHE A 103 6.52 -24.15 8.36
C PHE A 103 6.66 -25.47 9.11
N LYS A 104 7.24 -26.50 8.48
CA LYS A 104 7.43 -27.83 9.08
C LYS A 104 8.90 -28.22 9.02
N ASN A 105 9.45 -28.65 10.16
CA ASN A 105 10.85 -29.07 10.29
C ASN A 105 11.85 -28.02 9.78
N GLY A 106 11.59 -26.73 10.05
CA GLY A 106 12.45 -25.63 9.59
C GLY A 106 12.31 -25.27 8.10
N HIS A 107 11.50 -26.00 7.33
CA HIS A 107 11.30 -25.77 5.90
C HIS A 107 9.95 -25.12 5.62
N ILE A 108 9.94 -24.24 4.62
CA ILE A 108 8.73 -23.64 4.07
C ILE A 108 8.09 -24.65 3.12
N LYS A 109 6.80 -24.94 3.32
CA LYS A 109 6.04 -25.77 2.39
C LYS A 109 5.13 -24.91 1.51
N PRO A 110 5.10 -25.14 0.18
CA PRO A 110 4.05 -24.61 -0.66
C PRO A 110 2.69 -25.06 -0.10
N MET A 111 1.82 -24.08 0.17
CA MET A 111 0.47 -24.37 0.63
C MET A 111 -0.41 -24.62 -0.59
N LYS A 112 -1.18 -25.72 -0.57
CA LYS A 112 -2.36 -25.80 -1.42
C LYS A 112 -3.40 -24.84 -0.84
N PRO A 113 -3.90 -23.87 -1.60
CA PRO A 113 -4.91 -22.95 -1.13
C PRO A 113 -6.15 -23.68 -0.63
N PHE A 114 -6.74 -23.22 0.49
CA PHE A 114 -7.96 -23.82 1.05
C PHE A 114 -9.20 -23.48 0.22
N ALA A 115 -9.20 -22.33 -0.45
CA ALA A 115 -10.16 -21.93 -1.46
C ALA A 115 -9.51 -21.95 -2.85
N ALA A 116 -10.30 -22.10 -3.92
CA ALA A 116 -9.78 -22.11 -5.28
C ALA A 116 -9.05 -20.79 -5.59
N SER A 117 -7.71 -20.83 -5.67
CA SER A 117 -6.89 -19.69 -6.09
C SER A 117 -6.86 -19.59 -7.61
N SER A 118 -6.95 -18.39 -8.17
CA SER A 118 -6.92 -18.15 -9.61
C SER A 118 -5.95 -17.01 -9.94
N ILE A 119 -4.91 -17.30 -10.71
CA ILE A 119 -3.97 -16.27 -11.19
C ILE A 119 -4.71 -15.22 -12.04
N PRO A 120 -5.58 -15.59 -13.00
CA PRO A 120 -6.37 -14.59 -13.74
C PRO A 120 -7.22 -13.68 -12.84
N LEU A 121 -7.84 -14.22 -11.78
CA LEU A 121 -8.65 -13.43 -10.86
C LEU A 121 -7.78 -12.49 -10.01
N ALA A 122 -6.61 -12.95 -9.56
CA ALA A 122 -5.63 -12.11 -8.87
C ALA A 122 -5.13 -10.98 -9.78
N THR A 123 -4.83 -11.29 -11.04
CA THR A 123 -4.45 -10.29 -12.05
C THR A 123 -5.54 -9.25 -12.24
N LEU A 124 -6.80 -9.67 -12.40
CA LEU A 124 -7.93 -8.74 -12.51
C LEU A 124 -8.05 -7.85 -11.26
N GLY A 125 -7.91 -8.43 -10.07
CA GLY A 125 -7.91 -7.68 -8.81
C GLY A 125 -6.83 -6.60 -8.77
N VAL A 126 -5.60 -6.92 -9.18
CA VAL A 126 -4.51 -5.94 -9.26
C VAL A 126 -4.79 -4.85 -10.30
N PHE A 127 -5.39 -5.16 -11.44
CA PHE A 127 -5.78 -4.12 -12.40
C PHE A 127 -6.88 -3.20 -11.87
N ILE A 128 -7.85 -3.74 -11.13
CA ILE A 128 -8.87 -2.93 -10.46
C ILE A 128 -8.23 -2.02 -9.42
N LEU A 129 -7.30 -2.53 -8.62
CA LEU A 129 -6.56 -1.75 -7.63
C LEU A 129 -5.70 -0.67 -8.29
N TRP A 130 -4.98 -1.00 -9.37
CA TRP A 130 -4.18 -0.05 -10.14
C TRP A 130 -5.05 1.08 -10.70
N MET A 131 -6.18 0.74 -11.34
CA MET A 131 -7.14 1.73 -11.82
C MET A 131 -7.65 2.62 -10.68
N GLY A 132 -8.03 2.02 -9.54
CA GLY A 132 -8.46 2.76 -8.35
C GLY A 132 -7.36 3.67 -7.78
N TRP A 133 -6.09 3.31 -7.94
CA TRP A 133 -4.95 4.07 -7.46
C TRP A 133 -4.78 5.43 -8.15
N PHE A 134 -5.30 5.58 -9.38
CA PHE A 134 -5.39 6.90 -10.00
C PHE A 134 -6.32 7.82 -9.19
N GLY A 135 -7.49 7.32 -8.78
CA GLY A 135 -8.37 8.07 -7.87
C GLY A 135 -7.73 8.32 -6.50
N PHE A 136 -7.00 7.32 -5.97
CA PHE A 136 -6.32 7.40 -4.68
C PHE A 136 -5.25 8.49 -4.67
N ASN A 137 -4.27 8.43 -5.59
CA ASN A 137 -3.19 9.42 -5.63
C ASN A 137 -3.67 10.74 -6.25
N GLY A 138 -4.30 10.72 -7.42
CA GLY A 138 -4.68 11.99 -8.08
C GLY A 138 -5.77 12.74 -7.33
N GLY A 139 -6.71 12.04 -6.68
CA GLY A 139 -7.71 12.67 -5.82
C GLY A 139 -7.10 13.34 -4.59
N SER A 140 -5.92 12.89 -4.14
CA SER A 140 -5.19 13.49 -3.01
C SER A 140 -4.58 14.86 -3.33
N GLN A 141 -4.65 15.33 -4.59
CA GLN A 141 -4.45 16.76 -4.88
C GLN A 141 -5.52 17.63 -4.20
N LEU A 142 -6.73 17.08 -4.02
CA LEU A 142 -7.87 17.72 -3.34
C LEU A 142 -8.31 19.07 -3.93
N ALA A 143 -7.79 19.40 -5.11
CA ALA A 143 -8.09 20.61 -5.86
C ALA A 143 -8.08 20.32 -7.37
N LEU A 144 -9.01 20.96 -8.08
CA LEU A 144 -9.12 20.94 -9.55
C LEU A 144 -9.51 22.33 -10.10
N GLY A 145 -9.39 23.38 -9.28
CA GLY A 145 -9.92 24.71 -9.59
C GLY A 145 -9.06 25.52 -10.55
N THR A 146 -7.81 25.09 -10.78
CA THR A 146 -6.82 25.82 -11.58
C THR A 146 -6.13 24.95 -12.62
N LEU A 147 -5.44 25.60 -13.57
CA LEU A 147 -4.57 24.90 -14.53
C LEU A 147 -3.42 24.18 -13.83
N ASP A 148 -2.85 24.77 -12.78
CA ASP A 148 -1.75 24.18 -12.01
C ASP A 148 -2.18 22.92 -11.26
N ASP A 149 -3.40 22.90 -10.70
CA ASP A 149 -3.99 21.70 -10.11
C ASP A 149 -4.15 20.59 -11.14
N SER A 150 -4.68 20.93 -12.31
CA SER A 150 -4.87 19.98 -13.41
C SER A 150 -3.55 19.40 -13.90
N ILE A 151 -2.51 20.23 -14.02
CA ILE A 151 -1.15 19.79 -14.35
C ILE A 151 -0.60 18.87 -13.25
N SER A 152 -0.83 19.20 -11.99
CA SER A 152 -0.36 18.40 -10.85
C SER A 152 -1.00 17.00 -10.86
N VAL A 153 -2.33 16.91 -11.02
CA VAL A 153 -3.05 15.64 -11.17
C VAL A 153 -2.52 14.82 -12.34
N SER A 154 -2.26 15.46 -13.49
CA SER A 154 -1.69 14.76 -14.66
C SER A 154 -0.33 14.13 -14.38
N LYS A 155 0.57 14.84 -13.66
CA LYS A 155 1.88 14.32 -13.25
C LYS A 155 1.73 13.16 -12.28
N ILE A 156 0.83 13.29 -11.31
CA ILE A 156 0.53 12.25 -10.32
C ILE A 156 0.07 10.97 -11.01
N PHE A 157 -0.83 11.05 -12.01
CA PHE A 157 -1.27 9.89 -12.77
C PHE A 157 -0.11 9.21 -13.52
N VAL A 158 0.72 9.99 -14.21
CA VAL A 158 1.89 9.48 -14.95
C VAL A 158 2.86 8.78 -14.00
N ASN A 159 3.23 9.43 -12.90
CA ASN A 159 4.18 8.87 -11.94
C ASN A 159 3.61 7.64 -11.22
N THR A 160 2.32 7.64 -10.88
CA THR A 160 1.63 6.48 -10.31
C THR A 160 1.71 5.27 -11.23
N ASN A 161 1.41 5.47 -12.52
CA ASN A 161 1.48 4.40 -13.51
C ASN A 161 2.91 3.88 -13.71
N LEU A 162 3.88 4.80 -13.82
CA LEU A 162 5.27 4.45 -14.08
C LEU A 162 5.93 3.74 -12.90
N ALA A 163 5.59 4.11 -11.66
CA ALA A 163 6.07 3.40 -10.48
C ALA A 163 5.55 1.97 -10.40
N ALA A 164 4.27 1.75 -10.71
CA ALA A 164 3.69 0.42 -10.81
C ALA A 164 4.41 -0.43 -11.87
N CYS A 165 4.64 0.13 -13.07
CA CYS A 165 5.44 -0.50 -14.12
C CYS A 165 6.87 -0.83 -13.64
N GLY A 166 7.52 0.09 -12.93
CA GLY A 166 8.84 -0.11 -12.33
C GLY A 166 8.87 -1.32 -11.39
N GLY A 167 7.88 -1.42 -10.50
CA GLY A 167 7.75 -2.56 -9.58
C GLY A 167 7.50 -3.90 -10.29
N VAL A 168 6.64 -3.91 -11.32
CA VAL A 168 6.40 -5.09 -12.17
C VAL A 168 7.69 -5.55 -12.84
N MET A 169 8.39 -4.64 -13.51
CA MET A 169 9.61 -4.96 -14.27
C MET A 169 10.75 -5.40 -13.34
N ALA A 170 10.94 -4.72 -12.21
CA ALA A 170 11.94 -5.10 -11.21
C ALA A 170 11.71 -6.53 -10.72
N ASN A 171 10.46 -6.91 -10.42
CA ASN A 171 10.14 -8.25 -9.95
C ASN A 171 10.21 -9.29 -11.07
N ALA A 172 9.84 -8.95 -12.30
CA ALA A 172 10.01 -9.84 -13.44
C ALA A 172 11.48 -10.20 -13.66
N ILE A 173 12.36 -9.20 -13.62
CA ILE A 173 13.81 -9.37 -13.77
C ILE A 173 14.37 -10.15 -12.58
N LEU A 174 14.08 -9.72 -11.36
CA LEU A 174 14.62 -10.34 -10.14
C LEU A 174 14.25 -11.82 -10.05
N THR A 175 12.98 -12.16 -10.28
CA THR A 175 12.53 -13.56 -10.20
C THR A 175 13.13 -14.42 -11.31
N ARG A 176 13.28 -13.88 -12.52
CA ARG A 176 13.97 -14.58 -13.61
C ARG A 176 15.43 -14.86 -13.26
N LEU A 177 16.14 -13.92 -12.64
CA LEU A 177 17.54 -14.08 -12.24
C LEU A 177 17.71 -15.04 -11.06
N LEU A 178 16.87 -14.95 -10.03
CA LEU A 178 17.00 -15.76 -8.80
C LEU A 178 16.41 -17.16 -8.94
N TYR A 179 15.30 -17.31 -9.65
CA TYR A 179 14.53 -18.56 -9.71
C TYR A 179 14.53 -19.20 -11.10
N GLY A 180 15.23 -18.62 -12.07
CA GLY A 180 15.29 -19.13 -13.44
C GLY A 180 13.99 -18.98 -14.22
N ARG A 181 12.97 -18.29 -13.71
CA ARG A 181 11.70 -18.02 -14.40
C ARG A 181 11.04 -16.74 -13.88
N THR A 182 10.32 -16.07 -14.76
CA THR A 182 9.50 -14.92 -14.39
C THR A 182 8.27 -15.39 -13.61
N ASP A 183 8.05 -14.85 -12.42
CA ASP A 183 6.93 -15.21 -11.55
C ASP A 183 5.84 -14.14 -11.56
N VAL A 184 4.65 -14.49 -12.08
CA VAL A 184 3.52 -13.57 -12.24
C VAL A 184 3.02 -13.06 -10.90
N ILE A 185 2.99 -13.88 -9.85
CA ILE A 185 2.50 -13.45 -8.54
C ILE A 185 3.44 -12.41 -7.93
N HIS A 186 4.75 -12.61 -8.06
CA HIS A 186 5.72 -11.60 -7.65
C HIS A 186 5.64 -10.32 -8.49
N MET A 187 5.38 -10.42 -9.80
CA MET A 187 5.14 -9.23 -10.63
C MET A 187 3.89 -8.45 -10.17
N LEU A 188 2.80 -9.15 -9.87
CA LEU A 188 1.56 -8.56 -9.36
C LEU A 188 1.78 -7.84 -8.02
N ASN A 189 2.48 -8.48 -7.07
CA ASN A 189 2.88 -7.82 -5.83
C ASN A 189 3.88 -6.68 -6.06
N GLY A 190 4.70 -6.77 -7.12
CA GLY A 190 5.57 -5.69 -7.57
C GLY A 190 4.78 -4.46 -8.02
N ALA A 191 3.69 -4.65 -8.77
CA ALA A 191 2.79 -3.57 -9.15
C ALA A 191 2.24 -2.85 -7.91
N ILE A 192 1.69 -3.61 -6.96
CA ILE A 192 1.13 -3.06 -5.71
C ILE A 192 2.22 -2.35 -4.89
N ALA A 193 3.38 -2.96 -4.70
CA ALA A 193 4.47 -2.34 -3.94
C ALA A 193 5.01 -1.07 -4.61
N GLY A 194 5.04 -1.03 -5.95
CA GLY A 194 5.42 0.17 -6.70
C GLY A 194 4.40 1.30 -6.56
N LEU A 195 3.11 0.96 -6.62
CA LEU A 195 2.01 1.88 -6.34
C LEU A 195 2.05 2.40 -4.91
N VAL A 196 2.28 1.53 -3.91
CA VAL A 196 2.42 1.92 -2.51
C VAL A 196 3.63 2.84 -2.30
N ALA A 197 4.76 2.56 -2.94
CA ALA A 197 5.98 3.34 -2.74
C ALA A 197 5.83 4.78 -3.26
N ILE A 198 5.15 4.98 -4.39
CA ILE A 198 4.98 6.34 -4.96
C ILE A 198 3.88 7.15 -4.27
N THR A 199 2.98 6.52 -3.51
CA THR A 199 1.86 7.15 -2.80
C THR A 199 2.32 8.29 -1.85
N ALA A 200 3.52 8.20 -1.27
CA ALA A 200 4.03 9.20 -0.33
C ALA A 200 4.30 10.54 -1.00
N GLU A 201 4.69 10.53 -2.27
CA GLU A 201 5.05 11.71 -3.03
C GLU A 201 5.02 11.43 -4.54
N PRO A 202 3.83 11.39 -5.16
CA PRO A 202 3.70 11.12 -6.58
C PRO A 202 3.87 12.38 -7.46
N LEU A 203 3.93 13.58 -6.87
CA LEU A 203 3.92 14.83 -7.61
C LEU A 203 5.32 15.32 -8.00
N THR A 204 6.27 15.26 -7.08
CA THR A 204 7.62 15.82 -7.30
C THR A 204 8.58 14.98 -8.15
N PRO A 205 8.53 13.64 -8.20
CA PRO A 205 9.49 12.86 -8.98
C PRO A 205 9.40 13.12 -10.49
N SER A 206 10.53 13.00 -11.18
CA SER A 206 10.53 12.85 -12.63
C SER A 206 9.96 11.47 -13.02
N PRO A 207 9.45 11.30 -14.26
CA PRO A 207 8.95 10.01 -14.74
C PRO A 207 9.95 8.86 -14.55
N PHE A 208 11.23 9.09 -14.81
CA PHE A 208 12.26 8.07 -14.62
C PHE A 208 12.48 7.74 -13.14
N LEU A 209 12.47 8.74 -12.28
CA LEU A 209 12.64 8.52 -10.85
C LEU A 209 11.42 7.83 -10.22
N ALA A 210 10.21 8.08 -10.72
CA ALA A 210 9.01 7.32 -10.33
C ALA A 210 9.15 5.82 -10.64
N ILE A 211 9.69 5.47 -11.82
CA ILE A 211 10.02 4.07 -12.17
C ILE A 211 10.99 3.47 -11.15
N LEU A 212 12.05 4.19 -10.78
CA LEU A 212 13.05 3.71 -9.82
C LEU A 212 12.48 3.54 -8.41
N ILE A 213 11.71 4.52 -7.91
CA ILE A 213 11.05 4.45 -6.59
C ILE A 213 10.14 3.21 -6.54
N GLY A 214 9.31 3.03 -7.57
CA GLY A 214 8.42 1.88 -7.66
C GLY A 214 9.15 0.55 -7.82
N GLY A 215 10.24 0.54 -8.61
CA GLY A 215 11.12 -0.62 -8.78
C GLY A 215 11.74 -1.07 -7.46
N VAL A 216 12.28 -0.14 -6.66
CA VAL A 216 12.81 -0.45 -5.32
C VAL A 216 11.72 -0.97 -4.40
N GLY A 217 10.52 -0.37 -4.43
CA GLY A 217 9.35 -0.90 -3.73
C GLY A 217 9.04 -2.37 -4.08
N GLY A 218 9.07 -2.70 -5.37
CA GLY A 218 8.93 -4.08 -5.87
C GLY A 218 9.97 -5.04 -5.29
N LEU A 219 11.26 -4.65 -5.34
CA LEU A 219 12.36 -5.46 -4.80
C LEU A 219 12.19 -5.69 -3.29
N ILE A 220 11.82 -4.64 -2.55
CA ILE A 220 11.53 -4.70 -1.11
C ILE A 220 10.41 -5.70 -0.82
N ALA A 221 9.37 -5.76 -1.65
CA ALA A 221 8.29 -6.72 -1.45
C ALA A 221 8.78 -8.18 -1.58
N VAL A 222 9.66 -8.46 -2.54
CA VAL A 222 10.25 -9.81 -2.72
C VAL A 222 11.12 -10.18 -1.52
N PHE A 223 12.07 -9.34 -1.15
CA PHE A 223 12.97 -9.62 -0.03
C PHE A 223 12.26 -9.60 1.33
N GLY A 224 11.27 -8.72 1.49
CA GLY A 224 10.40 -8.68 2.65
C GLY A 224 9.62 -9.97 2.85
N THR A 225 9.15 -10.58 1.77
CA THR A 225 8.51 -11.92 1.83
C THR A 225 9.48 -12.96 2.38
N GLN A 226 10.73 -12.96 1.92
CA GLN A 226 11.76 -13.87 2.43
C GLN A 226 12.10 -13.60 3.90
N LEU A 227 12.11 -12.33 4.31
CA LEU A 227 12.31 -11.93 5.70
C LEU A 227 11.20 -12.49 6.61
N LEU A 228 9.94 -12.36 6.21
CA LEU A 228 8.82 -12.93 6.96
C LEU A 228 8.94 -14.45 7.10
N TYR A 229 9.34 -15.14 6.04
CA TYR A 229 9.58 -16.58 6.11
C TYR A 229 10.69 -16.97 7.07
N LYS A 230 11.78 -16.18 7.16
CA LYS A 230 12.85 -16.39 8.14
C LYS A 230 12.33 -16.30 9.58
N PHE A 231 11.36 -15.41 9.82
CA PHE A 231 10.67 -15.27 11.12
C PHE A 231 9.48 -16.22 11.28
N LYS A 232 9.22 -17.12 10.32
CA LYS A 232 8.07 -18.03 10.31
C LYS A 232 6.72 -17.29 10.39
N ILE A 233 6.67 -16.09 9.82
CA ILE A 233 5.46 -15.30 9.68
C ILE A 233 4.80 -15.66 8.34
N ASP A 234 3.54 -16.07 8.39
CA ASP A 234 2.78 -16.47 7.21
C ASP A 234 1.83 -15.36 6.77
N ASP A 235 2.29 -14.58 5.80
CA ASP A 235 1.45 -13.69 5.02
C ASP A 235 0.94 -14.44 3.79
N VAL A 236 -0.38 -14.56 3.67
CA VAL A 236 -1.02 -15.36 2.62
C VAL A 236 -0.85 -14.74 1.24
N VAL A 237 -0.92 -13.41 1.15
CA VAL A 237 -0.97 -12.69 -0.13
C VAL A 237 0.29 -11.86 -0.39
N GLY A 238 1.15 -11.68 0.61
CA GLY A 238 2.33 -10.82 0.52
C GLY A 238 1.99 -9.33 0.68
N ALA A 239 0.91 -9.03 1.41
CA ALA A 239 0.47 -7.66 1.66
C ALA A 239 1.38 -6.92 2.66
N ILE A 240 1.97 -7.58 3.66
CA ILE A 240 2.89 -6.93 4.60
C ILE A 240 4.10 -6.36 3.85
N PRO A 241 4.83 -7.12 3.02
CA PRO A 241 5.94 -6.53 2.27
C PRO A 241 5.50 -5.46 1.26
N ALA A 242 4.37 -5.66 0.58
CA ALA A 242 3.87 -4.74 -0.43
C ALA A 242 3.29 -3.44 0.15
N HIS A 243 2.79 -3.44 1.39
CA HIS A 243 2.19 -2.29 2.03
C HIS A 243 3.06 -1.69 3.15
N LEU A 244 3.51 -2.50 4.12
CA LEU A 244 4.33 -2.02 5.23
C LEU A 244 5.73 -1.64 4.77
N PHE A 245 6.47 -2.58 4.17
CA PHE A 245 7.88 -2.32 3.87
C PHE A 245 8.04 -1.38 2.68
N ALA A 246 7.25 -1.57 1.63
CA ALA A 246 7.24 -0.64 0.50
C ALA A 246 6.68 0.75 0.89
N GLY A 247 5.74 0.82 1.84
CA GLY A 247 5.22 2.08 2.36
C GLY A 247 6.27 2.86 3.15
N ILE A 248 6.99 2.18 4.05
CA ILE A 248 8.15 2.77 4.75
C ILE A 248 9.18 3.30 3.73
N TRP A 249 9.50 2.51 2.71
CA TRP A 249 10.40 2.96 1.65
C TRP A 249 9.87 4.20 0.91
N GLY A 250 8.60 4.18 0.50
CA GLY A 250 7.99 5.32 -0.18
C GLY A 250 8.12 6.61 0.60
N THR A 251 7.81 6.56 1.90
CA THR A 251 7.97 7.69 2.81
C THR A 251 9.43 8.12 2.97
N LEU A 252 10.38 7.18 3.05
CA LEU A 252 11.81 7.50 3.09
C LEU A 252 12.34 8.08 1.76
N ALA A 253 11.68 7.79 0.65
CA ALA A 253 12.06 8.28 -0.67
C ALA A 253 11.59 9.72 -0.93
N VAL A 254 10.65 10.25 -0.15
CA VAL A 254 10.09 11.61 -0.34
C VAL A 254 11.18 12.70 -0.42
N PRO A 255 12.18 12.76 0.47
CA PRO A 255 13.19 13.83 0.44
C PRO A 255 14.15 13.76 -0.76
N ILE A 256 14.11 12.68 -1.55
CA ILE A 256 14.92 12.56 -2.78
C ILE A 256 14.46 13.59 -3.82
N THR A 257 13.16 13.90 -3.86
CA THR A 257 12.54 14.73 -4.90
C THR A 257 11.79 15.93 -4.37
N ASN A 258 11.30 15.86 -3.12
CA ASN A 258 10.61 16.98 -2.49
C ASN A 258 11.59 17.75 -1.61
N SER A 259 12.00 18.94 -2.06
CA SER A 259 12.91 19.82 -1.34
C SER A 259 12.25 20.68 -0.26
N LYS A 260 10.93 20.55 -0.07
CA LYS A 260 10.15 21.33 0.90
C LYS A 260 9.95 20.62 2.24
N VAL A 261 10.52 19.44 2.40
CA VAL A 261 10.41 18.57 3.58
C VAL A 261 11.78 18.24 4.15
#